data_AF-A0AAW0W752-F1
#
_entry.id   AF-A0AAW0W752-F1
#
_cell.length_a   1.000
_cell.length_b   1.000
_cell.length_c   1.000
_cell.angle_alpha   90.00
_cell.angle_beta   90.00
_cell.angle_gamma   90.00
#
_symmetry.space_group_name_H-M   'P 1'
#
loop_
_entity.id
_entity.type
_entity.pdbx_description
1 polymer ?
#
loop_
_entity_poly.entity_id
_entity_poly.type
_entity_poly.pdbx_seq_one_letter_code
_entity_poly.pdbx_strand_id
1 'polypeptide(L)'
;MPPKKKGEKAKGKRGSKKTGSGRAQTLIDGIPINTMSKEQLEGHVIRLRNELEREREERNYVQSELERVQRLWQVAAENLDNMRAELRHKDVEIGEAEEKHQQEISVYQQKMKHLMFTQENTLTQLQVDSEQALLNLHQDSLAEESRVVQEREDLRTQLRDTESNYLAIIANMKVAHSKSLDSLRQEFEAEAAAMEAKSVKRIKALQNQLDLKRKTELVAQEEKKNNFLATIISNHEKTFEEMKKYYTDITATNLKLITELKAELAEQKEREHKLEQEMGAAITSRSRLEDEVANLRKKLFDTQRSVQRSQRDKESYLTSQAQVKVLTSEKEALQWEFEVLNKKAETIERERNELYDHFVAVVGEVQQRSELRNIVLEKRLNQLSEHLEKKEAVLSEVLSAANLDPTSFNHVSHQLETIVDEKNQLVGGLREEVATLRRMYTNLMDKYQSTLRSNAKPKTTTKFPNISI
;
A
#
# COMPACT_ATOMS: atom_id res chain seq x y z
N MET A 1 -27.21 -112.26 -14.40
CA MET A 1 -28.13 -113.41 -14.58
C MET A 1 -27.65 -114.26 -15.74
N PRO A 2 -27.34 -115.56 -15.55
CA PRO A 2 -27.30 -116.55 -16.62
C PRO A 2 -28.59 -117.43 -16.55
N PRO A 3 -28.75 -118.55 -17.30
CA PRO A 3 -28.87 -118.69 -18.77
C PRO A 3 -29.98 -119.73 -19.17
N LYS A 4 -30.15 -120.02 -20.49
CA LYS A 4 -30.37 -121.38 -21.13
C LYS A 4 -31.01 -121.26 -22.54
N LYS A 5 -30.40 -121.80 -23.62
CA LYS A 5 -30.42 -123.20 -24.17
C LYS A 5 -31.83 -123.64 -24.59
N LYS A 6 -32.14 -124.32 -25.70
CA LYS A 6 -31.50 -125.24 -26.69
C LYS A 6 -32.56 -125.37 -27.84
N GLY A 7 -32.27 -125.57 -29.12
CA GLY A 7 -31.66 -126.76 -29.71
C GLY A 7 -32.70 -127.58 -30.52
N GLU A 8 -32.62 -127.49 -31.85
CA GLU A 8 -32.49 -128.59 -32.83
C GLU A 8 -33.18 -129.95 -32.56
N LYS A 9 -34.00 -130.46 -33.51
CA LYS A 9 -33.69 -131.64 -34.35
C LYS A 9 -34.90 -132.23 -35.12
N ALA A 10 -34.54 -132.76 -36.29
CA ALA A 10 -35.33 -133.52 -37.25
C ALA A 10 -35.71 -134.96 -36.85
N LYS A 11 -36.73 -135.51 -37.53
CA LYS A 11 -37.02 -136.92 -37.95
C LYS A 11 -38.54 -137.02 -38.17
N GLY A 12 -39.14 -137.79 -39.09
CA GLY A 12 -38.73 -138.77 -40.09
C GLY A 12 -39.99 -139.13 -40.91
N LYS A 13 -39.87 -139.54 -42.19
CA LYS A 13 -39.72 -140.93 -42.66
C LYS A 13 -41.05 -141.68 -42.84
N ARG A 14 -41.35 -142.10 -44.08
CA ARG A 14 -42.01 -143.36 -44.55
C ARG A 14 -42.53 -143.13 -45.98
N GLY A 15 -42.48 -144.03 -46.96
CA GLY A 15 -42.07 -145.44 -47.10
C GLY A 15 -42.38 -145.81 -48.58
N SER A 16 -41.50 -146.51 -49.31
CA SER A 16 -41.45 -147.98 -49.46
C SER A 16 -42.57 -148.63 -50.31
N LYS A 17 -42.23 -149.08 -51.53
CA LYS A 17 -42.55 -150.40 -52.19
C LYS A 17 -42.00 -150.32 -53.64
N LYS A 18 -41.08 -151.13 -54.17
CA LYS A 18 -40.80 -152.59 -54.22
C LYS A 18 -41.84 -153.40 -55.03
N THR A 19 -41.29 -154.31 -55.86
CA THR A 19 -41.89 -155.40 -56.69
C THR A 19 -42.52 -154.95 -58.02
N GLY A 20 -42.30 -155.58 -59.17
CA GLY A 20 -41.54 -156.78 -59.51
C GLY A 20 -41.93 -157.25 -60.93
N SER A 21 -40.92 -157.60 -61.73
CA SER A 21 -40.86 -158.83 -62.54
C SER A 21 -42.13 -159.28 -63.28
N GLY A 22 -42.21 -158.91 -64.56
CA GLY A 22 -42.89 -159.70 -65.59
C GLY A 22 -41.91 -159.89 -66.73
N ARG A 23 -41.39 -161.11 -66.88
CA ARG A 23 -40.46 -161.52 -67.95
C ARG A 23 -41.24 -161.54 -69.26
N ALA A 24 -41.29 -160.41 -69.95
CA ALA A 24 -41.77 -160.33 -71.32
C ALA A 24 -40.72 -161.00 -72.23
N GLN A 25 -41.21 -161.85 -73.12
CA GLN A 25 -40.46 -162.42 -74.25
C GLN A 25 -39.61 -161.30 -74.89
N THR A 26 -38.29 -161.47 -74.92
CA THR A 26 -37.39 -160.49 -75.53
C THR A 26 -37.54 -160.55 -77.05
N LEU A 27 -38.42 -159.69 -77.56
CA LEU A 27 -38.48 -159.31 -78.97
C LEU A 27 -37.35 -158.30 -79.20
N ILE A 28 -36.47 -158.59 -80.15
CA ILE A 28 -35.52 -157.60 -80.69
C ILE A 28 -36.12 -157.15 -82.03
N ASP A 29 -36.44 -155.87 -82.16
CA ASP A 29 -37.11 -155.26 -83.33
C ASP A 29 -38.31 -156.05 -83.86
N GLY A 30 -39.18 -156.49 -82.95
CA GLY A 30 -40.48 -157.07 -83.32
C GLY A 30 -40.43 -158.47 -83.92
N ILE A 31 -39.26 -159.12 -84.00
CA ILE A 31 -39.10 -160.45 -84.62
C ILE A 31 -38.44 -161.42 -83.62
N PRO A 32 -38.96 -162.66 -83.46
CA PRO A 32 -38.36 -163.65 -82.60
C PRO A 32 -36.95 -164.05 -83.09
N ILE A 33 -35.97 -164.04 -82.17
CA ILE A 33 -34.54 -164.35 -82.42
C ILE A 33 -34.32 -165.68 -83.18
N ASN A 34 -35.27 -166.61 -83.08
CA ASN A 34 -35.19 -167.93 -83.71
C ASN A 34 -35.39 -167.92 -85.24
N THR A 35 -35.71 -166.76 -85.85
CA THR A 35 -35.92 -166.62 -87.31
C THR A 35 -34.97 -165.63 -87.99
N MET A 36 -34.03 -165.03 -87.25
CA MET A 36 -33.10 -164.04 -87.78
C MET A 36 -31.82 -164.68 -88.31
N SER A 37 -31.37 -164.26 -89.50
CA SER A 37 -30.09 -164.72 -90.05
C SER A 37 -28.91 -164.09 -89.29
N LYS A 38 -27.74 -164.75 -89.32
CA LYS A 38 -26.52 -164.29 -88.62
C LYS A 38 -26.16 -162.83 -88.99
N GLU A 39 -26.31 -162.44 -90.25
CA GLU A 39 -26.02 -161.08 -90.73
C GLU A 39 -26.97 -160.02 -90.16
N GLN A 40 -28.25 -160.37 -89.95
CA GLN A 40 -29.24 -159.46 -89.36
C GLN A 40 -28.97 -159.20 -87.87
N LEU A 41 -28.47 -160.20 -87.16
CA LEU A 41 -28.03 -160.06 -85.76
C LEU A 41 -26.75 -159.22 -85.65
N GLU A 42 -25.78 -159.39 -86.56
CA GLU A 42 -24.54 -158.59 -86.58
C GLU A 42 -24.80 -157.10 -86.87
N GLY A 43 -25.69 -156.79 -87.82
CA GLY A 43 -26.11 -155.41 -88.09
C GLY A 43 -26.81 -154.75 -86.89
N HIS A 44 -27.61 -155.51 -86.14
CA HIS A 44 -28.23 -155.04 -84.90
C HIS A 44 -27.22 -154.72 -83.80
N VAL A 45 -26.20 -155.56 -83.65
CA VAL A 45 -25.11 -155.33 -82.70
C VAL A 45 -24.34 -154.05 -83.05
N ILE A 46 -24.11 -153.79 -84.33
CA ILE A 46 -23.44 -152.56 -84.78
C ILE A 46 -24.30 -151.32 -84.48
N ARG A 47 -25.61 -151.34 -84.78
CA ARG A 47 -26.51 -150.23 -84.44
C ARG A 47 -26.54 -149.93 -82.95
N LEU A 48 -26.71 -150.96 -82.11
CA LEU A 48 -26.71 -150.80 -80.66
C LEU A 48 -25.36 -150.29 -80.13
N ARG A 49 -24.24 -150.66 -80.76
CA ARG A 49 -22.92 -150.11 -80.41
C ARG A 49 -22.81 -148.63 -80.77
N ASN A 50 -23.28 -148.23 -81.95
CA ASN A 50 -23.26 -146.84 -82.39
C ASN A 50 -24.20 -145.98 -81.52
N GLU A 51 -25.37 -146.49 -81.17
CA GLU A 51 -26.29 -145.82 -80.22
C GLU A 51 -25.66 -145.69 -78.83
N LEU A 52 -24.99 -146.75 -78.35
CA LEU A 52 -24.26 -146.71 -77.08
C LEU A 52 -23.11 -145.69 -77.11
N GLU A 53 -22.37 -145.58 -78.22
CA GLU A 53 -21.32 -144.58 -78.40
C GLU A 53 -21.88 -143.17 -78.44
N ARG A 54 -22.97 -142.95 -79.18
CA ARG A 54 -23.67 -141.66 -79.22
C ARG A 54 -24.18 -141.25 -77.84
N GLU A 55 -24.83 -142.15 -77.10
CA GLU A 55 -25.30 -141.87 -75.74
C GLU A 55 -24.12 -141.59 -74.78
N ARG A 56 -22.95 -142.20 -75.01
CA ARG A 56 -21.73 -141.89 -74.24
C ARG A 56 -21.20 -140.50 -74.56
N GLU A 57 -21.18 -140.10 -75.83
CA GLU A 57 -20.79 -138.77 -76.27
C GLU A 57 -21.74 -137.70 -75.72
N GLU A 58 -23.05 -137.92 -75.82
CA GLU A 58 -24.07 -137.01 -75.27
C GLU A 58 -23.95 -136.89 -73.74
N ARG A 59 -23.72 -138.00 -73.02
CA ARG A 59 -23.46 -137.96 -71.57
C ARG A 59 -22.19 -137.18 -71.25
N ASN A 60 -21.10 -137.40 -71.99
CA ASN A 60 -19.84 -136.67 -71.79
C ASN A 60 -20.02 -135.17 -72.05
N TYR A 61 -20.74 -134.80 -73.11
CA TYR A 61 -21.06 -133.41 -73.41
C TYR A 61 -21.88 -132.77 -72.28
N VAL A 62 -22.97 -133.42 -71.85
CA VAL A 62 -23.81 -132.95 -70.74
C VAL A 62 -23.01 -132.84 -69.45
N GLN A 63 -22.11 -133.78 -69.17
CA GLN A 63 -21.23 -133.73 -68.02
C GLN A 63 -20.25 -132.54 -68.09
N SER A 64 -19.67 -132.28 -69.25
CA SER A 64 -18.78 -131.13 -69.46
C SER A 64 -19.51 -129.79 -69.33
N GLU A 65 -20.75 -129.72 -69.81
CA GLU A 65 -21.64 -128.55 -69.66
C GLU A 65 -22.06 -128.36 -68.21
N LEU A 66 -22.38 -129.43 -67.49
CA LEU A 66 -22.68 -129.38 -66.05
C LEU A 66 -21.48 -128.85 -65.27
N GLU A 67 -20.27 -129.35 -65.54
CA GLU A 67 -19.03 -128.88 -64.91
C GLU A 67 -18.69 -127.43 -65.28
N ARG A 68 -19.01 -127.00 -66.51
CA ARG A 68 -18.87 -125.61 -66.95
C ARG A 68 -19.84 -124.69 -66.19
N VAL A 69 -21.12 -125.07 -66.12
CA VAL A 69 -22.14 -124.33 -65.38
C VAL A 69 -21.83 -124.31 -63.89
N GLN A 70 -21.36 -125.41 -63.32
CA GLN A 70 -20.98 -125.48 -61.91
C GLN A 70 -19.78 -124.58 -61.60
N ARG A 71 -18.76 -124.54 -62.47
CA ARG A 71 -17.65 -123.58 -62.33
C ARG A 71 -18.12 -122.13 -62.43
N LEU A 72 -18.97 -121.81 -63.42
CA LEU A 72 -19.54 -120.47 -63.56
C LEU A 72 -20.37 -120.08 -62.32
N TRP A 73 -21.16 -121.01 -61.79
CA TRP A 73 -21.92 -120.78 -60.56
C TRP A 73 -21.02 -120.59 -59.34
N GLN A 74 -19.95 -121.37 -59.19
CA GLN A 74 -18.97 -121.20 -58.11
C GLN A 74 -18.29 -119.83 -58.19
N VAL A 75 -17.82 -119.42 -59.38
CA VAL A 75 -17.22 -118.10 -59.60
C VAL A 75 -18.22 -116.98 -59.32
N ALA A 76 -19.47 -117.12 -59.77
CA ALA A 76 -20.51 -116.12 -59.51
C ALA A 76 -20.87 -116.03 -58.03
N ALA A 77 -20.94 -117.15 -57.33
CA ALA A 77 -21.18 -117.21 -55.88
C ALA A 77 -20.03 -116.59 -55.10
N GLU A 78 -18.77 -116.92 -55.44
CA GLU A 78 -17.57 -116.34 -54.83
C GLU A 78 -17.49 -114.82 -55.09
N ASN A 79 -17.75 -114.37 -56.32
CA ASN A 79 -17.80 -112.94 -56.63
C ASN A 79 -18.89 -112.21 -55.84
N LEU A 80 -20.06 -112.82 -55.69
CA LEU A 80 -21.14 -112.25 -54.91
C LEU A 80 -20.79 -112.19 -53.41
N ASP A 81 -20.12 -113.20 -52.87
CA ASP A 81 -19.64 -113.19 -51.48
C ASP A 81 -18.52 -112.15 -51.27
N ASN A 82 -17.62 -111.98 -52.24
CA ASN A 82 -16.58 -110.95 -52.23
C ASN A 82 -17.19 -109.54 -52.28
N MET A 83 -18.13 -109.28 -53.21
CA MET A 83 -18.83 -107.99 -53.30
C MET A 83 -19.63 -107.67 -52.03
N ARG A 84 -20.26 -108.69 -51.42
CA ARG A 84 -20.90 -108.52 -50.11
C ARG A 84 -19.91 -108.22 -49.00
N ALA A 85 -18.71 -108.80 -49.04
CA ALA A 85 -17.65 -108.49 -48.07
C ALA A 85 -17.10 -107.07 -48.26
N GLU A 86 -16.90 -106.63 -49.50
CA GLU A 86 -16.50 -105.26 -49.83
C GLU A 86 -17.54 -104.23 -49.39
N LEU A 87 -18.84 -104.48 -49.62
CA LEU A 87 -19.91 -103.62 -49.12
C LEU A 87 -19.86 -103.48 -47.60
N ARG A 88 -19.72 -104.59 -46.87
CA ARG A 88 -19.57 -104.54 -45.41
C ARG A 88 -18.33 -103.75 -44.98
N HIS A 89 -17.22 -103.87 -45.70
CA HIS A 89 -16.02 -103.09 -45.42
C HIS A 89 -16.25 -101.60 -45.66
N LYS A 90 -16.95 -101.23 -46.74
CA LYS A 90 -17.31 -99.84 -47.02
C LYS A 90 -18.28 -99.26 -46.00
N ASP A 91 -19.25 -100.04 -45.51
CA ASP A 91 -20.13 -99.61 -44.44
C ASP A 91 -19.35 -99.31 -43.15
N VAL A 92 -18.35 -100.13 -42.82
CA VAL A 92 -17.45 -99.88 -41.67
C VAL A 92 -16.59 -98.64 -41.91
N GLU A 93 -15.99 -98.48 -43.09
CA GLU A 93 -15.20 -97.28 -43.44
C GLU A 93 -16.03 -95.99 -43.30
N ILE A 94 -17.29 -96.01 -43.75
CA ILE A 94 -18.22 -94.87 -43.62
C ILE A 94 -18.48 -94.59 -42.13
N GLY A 95 -18.78 -95.62 -41.34
CA GLY A 95 -18.98 -95.47 -39.89
C GLY A 95 -17.75 -94.90 -39.19
N GLU A 96 -16.55 -95.39 -39.49
CA GLU A 96 -15.31 -94.84 -38.93
C GLU A 96 -15.06 -93.39 -39.35
N ALA A 97 -15.39 -93.01 -40.58
CA ALA A 97 -15.27 -91.63 -41.06
C ALA A 97 -16.27 -90.69 -40.36
N GLU A 98 -17.51 -91.13 -40.17
CA GLU A 98 -18.53 -90.40 -39.42
C GLU A 98 -18.13 -90.23 -37.95
N GLU A 99 -17.62 -91.28 -37.30
CA GLU A 99 -17.13 -91.21 -35.93
C GLU A 99 -15.96 -90.22 -35.80
N LYS A 100 -14.98 -90.26 -36.72
CA LYS A 100 -13.89 -89.28 -36.76
C LYS A 100 -14.40 -87.86 -36.92
N HIS A 101 -15.32 -87.62 -37.85
CA HIS A 101 -15.90 -86.30 -38.06
C HIS A 101 -16.66 -85.80 -36.82
N GLN A 102 -17.43 -86.67 -36.15
CA GLN A 102 -18.14 -86.33 -34.93
C GLN A 102 -17.17 -85.98 -33.78
N GLN A 103 -16.05 -86.70 -33.66
CA GLN A 103 -14.99 -86.38 -32.71
C GLN A 103 -14.34 -85.02 -33.03
N GLU A 104 -14.05 -84.74 -34.30
CA GLU A 104 -13.51 -83.44 -34.73
C GLU A 104 -14.46 -82.29 -34.39
N ILE A 105 -15.76 -82.44 -34.68
CA ILE A 105 -16.78 -81.45 -34.31
C ILE A 105 -16.76 -81.21 -32.79
N SER A 106 -16.71 -82.27 -31.98
CA SER A 106 -16.66 -82.15 -30.52
C SER A 106 -15.42 -81.39 -30.05
N VAL A 107 -14.25 -81.68 -30.63
CA VAL A 107 -13.00 -80.98 -30.33
C VAL A 107 -13.09 -79.50 -30.74
N TYR A 108 -13.63 -79.18 -31.92
CA TYR A 108 -13.82 -77.79 -32.35
C TYR A 108 -14.81 -77.05 -31.46
N GLN A 109 -15.91 -77.68 -31.04
CA GLN A 109 -16.85 -77.11 -30.10
C GLN A 109 -16.20 -76.82 -28.74
N GLN A 110 -15.36 -77.74 -28.22
CA GLN A 110 -14.62 -77.52 -26.98
C GLN A 110 -13.60 -76.38 -27.13
N LYS A 111 -12.86 -76.32 -28.24
CA LYS A 111 -11.92 -75.22 -28.53
C LYS A 111 -12.65 -73.87 -28.61
N MET A 112 -13.82 -73.82 -29.25
CA MET A 112 -14.63 -72.61 -29.31
C MET A 112 -15.10 -72.19 -27.92
N LYS A 113 -15.62 -73.12 -27.11
CA LYS A 113 -16.02 -72.84 -25.72
C LYS A 113 -14.87 -72.31 -24.88
N HIS A 114 -13.69 -72.95 -24.99
CA HIS A 114 -12.50 -72.49 -24.29
C HIS A 114 -12.09 -71.09 -24.74
N LEU A 115 -12.04 -70.83 -26.05
CA LEU A 115 -11.70 -69.53 -26.59
C LEU A 115 -12.66 -68.44 -26.10
N MET A 116 -13.97 -68.67 -26.16
CA MET A 116 -14.98 -67.75 -25.66
C MET A 116 -14.81 -67.47 -24.15
N PHE A 117 -14.63 -68.51 -23.34
CA PHE A 117 -14.39 -68.36 -21.91
C PHE A 117 -13.09 -67.59 -21.61
N THR A 118 -12.02 -67.86 -22.35
CA THR A 118 -10.77 -67.09 -22.20
C THR A 118 -10.95 -65.63 -22.59
N GLN A 119 -11.66 -65.34 -23.68
CA GLN A 119 -11.94 -63.97 -24.11
C GLN A 119 -12.79 -63.23 -23.08
N GLU A 120 -13.87 -63.85 -22.60
CA GLU A 120 -14.74 -63.27 -21.57
C GLU A 120 -13.96 -63.01 -20.26
N ASN A 121 -13.12 -63.95 -19.82
CA ASN A 121 -12.26 -63.73 -18.65
C ASN A 121 -11.24 -62.61 -18.88
N THR A 122 -10.64 -62.52 -20.07
CA THR A 122 -9.70 -61.42 -20.35
C THR A 122 -10.41 -60.07 -20.39
N LEU A 123 -11.63 -60.00 -20.93
CA LEU A 123 -12.42 -58.77 -20.96
C LEU A 123 -12.84 -58.34 -19.56
N THR A 124 -13.32 -59.27 -18.74
CA THR A 124 -13.69 -58.98 -17.34
C THR A 124 -12.47 -58.56 -16.52
N GLN A 125 -11.31 -59.21 -16.70
CA GLN A 125 -10.07 -58.79 -16.04
C GLN A 125 -9.66 -57.38 -16.47
N LEU A 126 -9.70 -57.07 -17.77
CA LEU A 126 -9.39 -55.73 -18.27
C LEU A 126 -10.37 -54.67 -17.75
N GLN A 127 -11.65 -55.01 -17.59
CA GLN A 127 -12.63 -54.11 -16.98
C GLN A 127 -12.30 -53.85 -15.52
N VAL A 128 -12.00 -54.89 -14.74
CA VAL A 128 -11.60 -54.74 -13.32
C VAL A 128 -10.32 -53.92 -13.18
N ASP A 129 -9.30 -54.22 -13.99
CA ASP A 129 -8.02 -53.49 -13.96
C ASP A 129 -8.24 -52.01 -14.35
N SER A 130 -9.10 -51.74 -15.33
CA SER A 130 -9.47 -50.37 -15.72
C SER A 130 -10.21 -49.63 -14.62
N GLU A 131 -11.18 -50.26 -13.96
CA GLU A 131 -11.93 -49.66 -12.85
C GLU A 131 -11.02 -49.38 -11.64
N GLN A 132 -10.11 -50.30 -11.33
CA GLN A 132 -9.11 -50.11 -10.27
C GLN A 132 -8.14 -48.97 -10.60
N ALA A 133 -7.68 -48.86 -11.85
CA ALA A 133 -6.83 -47.75 -12.27
C ALA A 133 -7.53 -46.40 -12.12
N LEU A 134 -8.82 -46.32 -12.49
CA LEU A 134 -9.62 -45.11 -12.29
C LEU A 134 -9.83 -44.78 -10.81
N LEU A 135 -10.09 -45.78 -9.97
CA LEU A 135 -10.24 -45.59 -8.53
C LEU A 135 -8.95 -45.06 -7.89
N ASN A 136 -7.80 -45.64 -8.23
CA ASN A 136 -6.50 -45.19 -7.73
C ASN A 136 -6.21 -43.76 -8.17
N LEU A 137 -6.44 -43.43 -9.45
CA LEU A 137 -6.27 -42.07 -9.96
C LEU A 137 -7.16 -41.06 -9.22
N HIS A 138 -8.41 -41.45 -8.92
CA HIS A 138 -9.32 -40.60 -8.15
C HIS A 138 -8.85 -40.39 -6.71
N GLN A 139 -8.37 -41.46 -6.05
CA GLN A 139 -7.81 -41.37 -4.69
C GLN A 139 -6.55 -40.50 -4.64
N ASP A 140 -5.64 -40.65 -5.60
CA ASP A 140 -4.43 -39.83 -5.72
C ASP A 140 -4.78 -38.35 -5.94
N SER A 141 -5.78 -38.07 -6.79
CA SER A 141 -6.28 -36.70 -7.01
C SER A 141 -6.84 -36.08 -5.73
N LEU A 142 -7.65 -36.83 -4.95
CA LEU A 142 -8.20 -36.34 -3.68
C LEU A 142 -7.11 -36.11 -2.63
N ALA A 143 -6.09 -36.97 -2.59
CA ALA A 143 -4.95 -36.80 -1.69
C ALA A 143 -4.15 -35.53 -2.04
N GLU A 144 -3.91 -35.29 -3.33
CA GLU A 144 -3.22 -34.09 -3.79
C GLU A 144 -4.04 -32.82 -3.53
N GLU A 145 -5.35 -32.83 -3.78
CA GLU A 145 -6.24 -31.72 -3.44
C GLU A 145 -6.19 -31.41 -1.94
N SER A 146 -6.24 -32.44 -1.09
CA SER A 146 -6.15 -32.28 0.37
C SER A 146 -4.82 -31.68 0.79
N ARG A 147 -3.71 -32.12 0.17
CA ARG A 147 -2.36 -31.57 0.42
C ARG A 147 -2.28 -30.10 0.04
N VAL A 148 -2.76 -29.72 -1.15
CA VAL A 148 -2.78 -28.33 -1.61
C VAL A 148 -3.65 -27.45 -0.71
N VAL A 149 -4.78 -27.95 -0.24
CA VAL A 149 -5.65 -27.21 0.70
C VAL A 149 -4.94 -26.96 2.03
N GLN A 150 -4.24 -27.96 2.57
CA GLN A 150 -3.44 -27.82 3.80
C GLN A 150 -2.28 -26.84 3.60
N GLU A 151 -1.49 -26.98 2.53
CA GLU A 151 -0.39 -26.06 2.22
C GLU A 151 -0.89 -24.61 2.08
N ARG A 152 -2.05 -24.41 1.45
CA ARG A 152 -2.68 -23.08 1.34
C ARG A 152 -3.08 -22.52 2.72
N GLU A 153 -3.61 -23.35 3.61
CA GLU A 153 -3.97 -22.93 4.97
C GLU A 153 -2.75 -22.61 5.82
N ASP A 154 -1.69 -23.40 5.72
CA ASP A 154 -0.40 -23.15 6.37
C ASP A 154 0.24 -21.85 5.86
N LEU A 155 0.25 -21.62 4.55
CA LEU A 155 0.74 -20.35 3.99
C LEU A 155 -0.09 -19.16 4.45
N ARG A 156 -1.41 -19.31 4.58
CA ARG A 156 -2.30 -18.26 5.06
C ARG A 156 -2.06 -17.93 6.54
N THR A 157 -1.80 -18.94 7.37
CA THR A 157 -1.45 -18.73 8.79
C THR A 157 -0.08 -18.08 8.92
N GLN A 158 0.93 -18.55 8.18
CA GLN A 158 2.25 -17.92 8.13
C GLN A 158 2.18 -16.46 7.68
N LEU A 159 1.41 -16.14 6.64
CA LEU A 159 1.22 -14.76 6.19
C LEU A 159 0.64 -13.90 7.31
N ARG A 160 -0.43 -14.35 7.97
CA ARG A 160 -1.07 -13.64 9.08
C ARG A 160 -0.10 -13.42 10.26
N ASP A 161 0.72 -14.41 10.58
CA ASP A 161 1.72 -14.32 11.64
C ASP A 161 2.82 -13.32 11.29
N THR A 162 3.29 -13.32 10.02
CA THR A 162 4.26 -12.32 9.56
C THR A 162 3.69 -10.90 9.59
N GLU A 163 2.46 -10.69 9.13
CA GLU A 163 1.76 -9.41 9.20
C GLU A 163 1.63 -8.91 10.64
N SER A 164 1.21 -9.80 11.56
CA SER A 164 1.12 -9.50 13.00
C SER A 164 2.48 -9.09 13.58
N ASN A 165 3.55 -9.81 13.21
CA ASN A 165 4.91 -9.48 13.63
C ASN A 165 5.36 -8.11 13.12
N TYR A 166 5.10 -7.78 11.84
CA TYR A 166 5.41 -6.46 11.29
C TYR A 166 4.63 -5.35 12.00
N LEU A 167 3.35 -5.55 12.28
CA LEU A 167 2.53 -4.60 13.03
C LEU A 167 3.08 -4.38 14.45
N ALA A 168 3.51 -5.45 15.13
CA ALA A 168 4.14 -5.37 16.45
C ALA A 168 5.47 -4.59 16.42
N ILE A 169 6.31 -4.81 15.41
CA ILE A 169 7.56 -4.07 15.21
C ILE A 169 7.27 -2.58 14.99
N ILE A 170 6.31 -2.24 14.12
CA ILE A 170 5.93 -0.85 13.86
C ILE A 170 5.39 -0.18 15.13
N ALA A 171 4.55 -0.87 15.90
CA ALA A 171 4.03 -0.36 17.16
C ALA A 171 5.16 -0.10 18.17
N ASN A 172 6.11 -1.04 18.32
CA ASN A 172 7.27 -0.89 19.18
C ASN A 172 8.17 0.28 18.75
N MET A 173 8.42 0.44 17.44
CA MET A 173 9.16 1.58 16.91
C MET A 173 8.46 2.91 17.22
N LYS A 174 7.14 3.00 17.03
CA LYS A 174 6.36 4.21 17.36
C LYS A 174 6.46 4.56 18.84
N VAL A 175 6.35 3.56 19.72
CA VAL A 175 6.52 3.77 21.17
C VAL A 175 7.93 4.22 21.51
N ALA A 176 8.97 3.62 20.92
CA ALA A 176 10.35 4.02 21.13
C ALA A 176 10.61 5.47 20.66
N HIS A 177 10.10 5.84 19.48
CA HIS A 177 10.18 7.21 18.98
C HIS A 177 9.44 8.21 19.87
N SER A 178 8.24 7.88 20.37
CA SER A 178 7.53 8.73 21.32
C SER A 178 8.36 8.96 22.59
N LYS A 179 8.92 7.90 23.17
CA LYS A 179 9.79 8.01 24.35
C LYS A 179 11.02 8.88 24.10
N SER A 180 11.64 8.76 22.91
CA SER A 180 12.78 9.59 22.53
C SER A 180 12.39 11.06 22.37
N LEU A 181 11.23 11.35 21.77
CA LEU A 181 10.72 12.72 21.63
C LEU A 181 10.38 13.33 22.99
N ASP A 182 9.79 12.56 23.90
CA ASP A 182 9.47 13.02 25.24
C ASP A 182 10.73 13.29 26.07
N SER A 183 11.76 12.43 25.93
CA SER A 183 13.07 12.67 26.55
C SER A 183 13.71 13.95 26.02
N LEU A 184 13.69 14.16 24.71
CA LEU A 184 14.24 15.36 24.09
C LEU A 184 13.47 16.64 24.49
N ARG A 185 12.14 16.55 24.60
CA ARG A 185 11.31 17.66 25.13
C ARG A 185 11.72 18.00 26.56
N GLN A 186 11.90 17.00 27.40
CA GLN A 186 12.32 17.20 28.78
C GLN A 186 13.72 17.83 28.89
N GLU A 187 14.65 17.43 28.01
CA GLU A 187 15.97 18.06 27.90
C GLU A 187 15.88 19.53 27.51
N PHE A 188 15.08 19.87 26.48
CA PHE A 188 14.88 21.25 26.07
C PHE A 188 14.17 22.10 27.12
N GLU A 189 13.18 21.55 27.83
CA GLU A 189 12.50 22.25 28.92
C GLU A 189 13.46 22.53 30.08
N ALA A 190 14.31 21.57 30.43
CA ALA A 190 15.35 21.75 31.44
C ALA A 190 16.39 22.81 31.02
N GLU A 191 16.82 22.82 29.75
CA GLU A 191 17.75 23.81 29.23
C GLU A 191 17.13 25.22 29.22
N ALA A 192 15.88 25.35 28.79
CA ALA A 192 15.13 26.60 28.83
C ALA A 192 15.00 27.13 30.26
N ALA A 193 14.59 26.30 31.22
CA ALA A 193 14.48 26.66 32.63
C ALA A 193 15.84 27.09 33.21
N ALA A 194 16.94 26.41 32.84
CA ALA A 194 18.29 26.79 33.26
C ALA A 194 18.71 28.16 32.71
N MET A 195 18.40 28.44 31.44
CA MET A 195 18.67 29.72 30.78
C MET A 195 17.86 30.87 31.39
N GLU A 196 16.57 30.64 31.68
CA GLU A 196 15.73 31.59 32.40
C GLU A 196 16.28 31.87 33.79
N ALA A 197 16.62 30.82 34.56
CA ALA A 197 17.19 30.97 35.89
C ALA A 197 18.50 31.79 35.88
N LYS A 198 19.37 31.58 34.87
CA LYS A 198 20.59 32.37 34.68
C LYS A 198 20.28 33.83 34.38
N SER A 199 19.28 34.10 33.54
CA SER A 199 18.85 35.46 33.18
C SER A 199 18.26 36.20 34.38
N VAL A 200 17.38 35.54 35.16
CA VAL A 200 16.80 36.08 36.40
C VAL A 200 17.91 36.39 37.42
N LYS A 201 18.89 35.49 37.60
CA LYS A 201 20.05 35.75 38.46
C LYS A 201 20.83 36.99 38.02
N ARG A 202 21.07 37.16 36.71
CA ARG A 202 21.77 38.32 36.14
C ARG A 202 21.01 39.62 36.37
N ILE A 203 19.68 39.62 36.20
CA ILE A 203 18.83 40.78 36.47
C ILE A 203 18.89 41.15 37.95
N LYS A 204 18.74 40.19 38.86
CA LYS A 204 18.85 40.44 40.32
C LYS A 204 20.22 40.99 40.71
N ALA A 205 21.29 40.47 40.13
CA ALA A 205 22.64 40.97 40.39
C ALA A 205 22.80 42.43 39.93
N LEU A 206 22.28 42.79 38.75
CA LEU A 206 22.28 44.16 38.25
C LEU A 206 21.44 45.10 39.13
N GLN A 207 20.26 44.66 39.56
CA GLN A 207 19.42 45.42 40.50
C GLN A 207 20.18 45.72 41.79
N ASN A 208 20.78 44.70 42.42
CA ASN A 208 21.58 44.88 43.63
C ASN A 208 22.77 45.82 43.42
N GLN A 209 23.42 45.76 42.25
CA GLN A 209 24.54 46.65 41.93
C GLN A 209 24.09 48.10 41.76
N LEU A 210 22.96 48.35 41.09
CA LEU A 210 22.40 49.69 40.93
C LEU A 210 21.91 50.26 42.26
N ASP A 211 21.27 49.44 43.09
CA ASP A 211 20.85 49.85 44.44
C ASP A 211 22.04 50.19 45.32
N LEU A 212 23.12 49.41 45.24
CA LEU A 212 24.36 49.72 45.95
C LEU A 212 24.95 51.05 45.47
N LYS A 213 25.04 51.28 44.16
CA LYS A 213 25.51 52.56 43.58
C LYS A 213 24.68 53.73 44.08
N ARG A 214 23.35 53.62 43.99
CA ARG A 214 22.41 54.64 44.48
C ARG A 214 22.64 54.94 45.97
N LYS A 215 22.77 53.90 46.81
CA LYS A 215 23.05 54.07 48.24
C LYS A 215 24.38 54.77 48.47
N THR A 216 25.44 54.39 47.76
CA THR A 216 26.76 55.05 47.89
C THR A 216 26.74 56.50 47.43
N GLU A 217 26.03 56.82 46.35
CA GLU A 217 25.88 58.19 45.86
C GLU A 217 25.08 59.06 46.83
N LEU A 218 24.02 58.51 47.45
CA LEU A 218 23.26 59.19 48.48
C LEU A 218 24.13 59.52 49.70
N VAL A 219 24.88 58.53 50.21
CA VAL A 219 25.80 58.75 51.35
C VAL A 219 26.85 59.80 51.00
N ALA A 220 27.49 59.71 49.83
CA ALA A 220 28.46 60.70 49.39
C ALA A 220 27.85 62.12 49.26
N GLN A 221 26.59 62.22 48.82
CA GLN A 221 25.88 63.49 48.75
C GLN A 221 25.52 64.03 50.14
N GLU A 222 25.11 63.17 51.07
CA GLU A 222 24.88 63.52 52.47
C GLU A 222 26.16 64.01 53.14
N GLU A 223 27.29 63.32 52.95
CA GLU A 223 28.60 63.76 53.45
C GLU A 223 28.99 65.14 52.89
N LYS A 224 28.80 65.38 51.59
CA LYS A 224 29.03 66.71 50.99
C LYS A 224 28.15 67.78 51.63
N LYS A 225 26.86 67.50 51.84
CA LYS A 225 25.92 68.42 52.50
C LYS A 225 26.32 68.68 53.95
N ASN A 226 26.72 67.65 54.69
CA ASN A 226 27.16 67.76 56.08
C ASN A 226 28.46 68.57 56.19
N ASN A 227 29.43 68.34 55.30
CA ASN A 227 30.65 69.13 55.24
C ASN A 227 30.38 70.61 54.93
N PHE A 228 29.45 70.88 54.00
CA PHE A 228 29.02 72.24 53.69
C PHE A 228 28.32 72.89 54.88
N LEU A 229 27.42 72.17 55.56
CA LEU A 229 26.74 72.63 56.75
C LEU A 229 27.74 72.94 57.89
N ALA A 230 28.73 72.08 58.11
CA ALA A 230 29.80 72.31 59.07
C ALA A 230 30.62 73.58 58.73
N THR A 231 30.89 73.82 57.44
CA THR A 231 31.58 75.03 56.97
C THR A 231 30.74 76.28 57.25
N ILE A 232 29.44 76.24 56.97
CA ILE A 232 28.52 77.33 57.27
C ILE A 232 28.47 77.61 58.78
N ILE A 233 28.34 76.57 59.61
CA ILE A 233 28.31 76.71 61.07
C ILE A 233 29.60 77.37 61.56
N SER A 234 30.77 76.88 61.13
CA SER A 234 32.06 77.46 61.51
C SER A 234 32.20 78.92 61.08
N ASN A 235 31.77 79.26 59.86
CA ASN A 235 31.75 80.64 59.40
C ASN A 235 30.80 81.51 60.24
N HIS A 236 29.60 81.02 60.55
CA HIS A 236 28.66 81.73 61.40
C HIS A 236 29.19 81.93 62.82
N GLU A 237 29.78 80.92 63.45
CA GLU A 237 30.46 81.02 64.74
C GLU A 237 31.54 82.10 64.71
N LYS A 238 32.39 82.10 63.68
CA LYS A 238 33.43 83.13 63.50
C LYS A 238 32.83 84.53 63.37
N THR A 239 31.82 84.72 62.52
CA THR A 239 31.17 86.03 62.36
C THR A 239 30.45 86.47 63.65
N PHE A 240 29.89 85.54 64.40
CA PHE A 240 29.26 85.81 65.68
C PHE A 240 30.28 86.23 66.73
N GLU A 241 31.45 85.59 66.76
CA GLU A 241 32.58 85.95 67.62
C GLU A 241 33.14 87.34 67.28
N GLU A 242 33.29 87.64 65.99
CA GLU A 242 33.67 88.98 65.48
C GLU A 242 32.63 90.04 65.88
N MET A 243 31.34 89.74 65.73
CA MET A 243 30.25 90.63 66.14
C MET A 243 30.21 90.84 67.66
N LYS A 244 30.41 89.77 68.44
CA LYS A 244 30.51 89.83 69.90
C LYS A 244 31.69 90.70 70.31
N LYS A 245 32.85 90.55 69.65
CA LYS A 245 34.02 91.41 69.88
C LYS A 245 33.72 92.86 69.53
N TYR A 246 33.11 93.14 68.39
CA TYR A 246 32.71 94.50 67.98
C TYR A 246 31.78 95.17 69.00
N TYR A 247 30.74 94.47 69.48
CA TYR A 247 29.86 95.03 70.51
C TYR A 247 30.55 95.14 71.88
N THR A 248 31.45 94.22 72.22
CA THR A 248 32.26 94.30 73.45
C THR A 248 33.20 95.51 73.40
N ASP A 249 33.80 95.77 72.24
CA ASP A 249 34.65 96.93 72.00
C ASP A 249 33.81 98.21 72.10
N ILE A 250 32.67 98.31 71.42
CA ILE A 250 31.76 99.47 71.53
C ILE A 250 31.31 99.71 72.95
N THR A 251 30.93 98.66 73.69
CA THR A 251 30.53 98.80 75.10
C THR A 251 31.70 99.28 75.95
N ALA A 252 32.93 98.81 75.71
CA ALA A 252 34.13 99.34 76.35
C ALA A 252 34.39 100.81 75.98
N THR A 253 34.24 101.21 74.70
CA THR A 253 34.39 102.62 74.27
C THR A 253 33.30 103.50 74.86
N ASN A 254 32.05 103.04 74.88
CA ASN A 254 30.92 103.74 75.48
C ASN A 254 31.10 103.85 76.99
N LEU A 255 31.63 102.83 77.67
CA LEU A 255 31.96 102.92 79.10
C LEU A 255 33.07 103.94 79.36
N LYS A 256 34.12 103.97 78.52
CA LYS A 256 35.17 105.01 78.58
C LYS A 256 34.59 106.41 78.37
N LEU A 257 33.75 106.59 77.35
CA LEU A 257 33.07 107.85 77.08
C LEU A 257 32.13 108.25 78.23
N ILE A 258 31.41 107.30 78.83
CA ILE A 258 30.57 107.56 80.02
C ILE A 258 31.45 107.98 81.20
N THR A 259 32.63 107.38 81.40
CA THR A 259 33.55 107.82 82.46
C THR A 259 34.12 109.21 82.20
N GLU A 260 34.45 109.53 80.95
CA GLU A 260 34.92 110.86 80.52
C GLU A 260 33.82 111.91 80.70
N LEU A 261 32.61 111.66 80.19
CA LEU A 261 31.45 112.54 80.35
C LEU A 261 31.05 112.71 81.82
N LYS A 262 31.22 111.68 82.67
CA LYS A 262 31.01 111.82 84.12
C LYS A 262 32.06 112.72 84.78
N ALA A 263 33.31 112.68 84.33
CA ALA A 263 34.36 113.58 84.78
C ALA A 263 34.09 115.02 84.33
N GLU A 264 33.70 115.21 83.06
CA GLU A 264 33.30 116.51 82.51
C GLU A 264 32.05 117.08 83.19
N LEU A 265 31.08 116.23 83.53
CA LEU A 265 29.85 116.65 84.23
C LEU A 265 30.12 117.02 85.69
N ALA A 266 31.10 116.39 86.35
CA ALA A 266 31.60 116.85 87.65
C ALA A 266 32.25 118.24 87.53
N GLU A 267 33.04 118.46 86.47
CA GLU A 267 33.66 119.76 86.19
C GLU A 267 32.63 120.85 85.80
N GLN A 268 31.60 120.48 85.03
CA GLN A 268 30.50 121.38 84.66
C GLN A 268 29.63 121.75 85.86
N LYS A 269 29.33 120.82 86.77
CA LYS A 269 28.59 121.13 88.01
C LYS A 269 29.34 122.12 88.90
N GLU A 270 30.68 122.05 88.92
CA GLU A 270 31.53 123.03 89.60
C GLU A 270 31.45 124.44 88.94
N ARG A 271 31.22 124.50 87.62
CA ARG A 271 31.02 125.76 86.86
C ARG A 271 29.58 126.28 86.96
N GLU A 272 28.56 125.41 86.93
CA GLU A 272 27.15 125.77 87.07
C GLU A 272 26.86 126.38 88.44
N HIS A 273 27.40 125.82 89.53
CA HIS A 273 27.27 126.42 90.86
C HIS A 273 27.78 127.88 90.93
N LYS A 274 28.72 128.26 90.06
CA LYS A 274 29.23 129.65 89.96
C LYS A 274 28.35 130.55 89.11
N LEU A 275 27.66 130.02 88.10
CA LEU A 275 26.80 130.77 87.18
C LEU A 275 25.35 130.89 87.68
N GLU A 276 24.88 129.95 88.49
CA GLU A 276 23.53 129.93 89.06
C GLU A 276 23.30 131.06 90.09
N GLN A 277 24.36 131.65 90.65
CA GLN A 277 24.27 132.87 91.46
C GLN A 277 24.08 134.16 90.63
N GLU A 278 24.45 134.18 89.35
CA GLU A 278 24.43 135.39 88.51
C GLU A 278 23.18 135.48 87.61
N MET A 279 22.48 134.36 87.37
CA MET A 279 21.38 134.24 86.39
C MET A 279 19.97 134.41 86.98
N GLY A 280 19.82 134.97 88.18
CA GLY A 280 18.51 135.22 88.81
C GLY A 280 17.71 136.39 88.22
N ALA A 281 18.34 137.25 87.41
CA ALA A 281 17.74 138.54 87.00
C ALA A 281 17.22 138.63 85.54
N ALA A 282 17.34 137.60 84.70
CA ALA A 282 17.19 137.77 83.24
C ALA A 282 16.24 136.77 82.51
N ILE A 283 15.41 135.98 83.20
CA ILE A 283 14.55 134.97 82.56
C ILE A 283 13.06 135.27 82.77
N THR A 284 12.62 136.45 82.33
CA THR A 284 11.19 136.81 82.20
C THR A 284 10.79 137.15 80.76
N SER A 285 11.62 136.84 79.75
CA SER A 285 11.39 137.29 78.36
C SER A 285 11.56 136.25 77.24
N ARG A 286 11.48 134.93 77.52
CA ARG A 286 11.57 133.92 76.44
C ARG A 286 10.60 132.75 76.61
N SER A 287 9.31 133.06 76.58
CA SER A 287 8.21 132.10 76.48
C SER A 287 7.19 132.66 75.48
N ARG A 288 7.06 132.07 74.27
CA ARG A 288 5.77 131.94 73.53
C ARG A 288 5.72 131.35 72.11
N LEU A 289 6.79 130.93 71.42
CA LEU A 289 6.72 130.74 69.94
C LEU A 289 7.16 129.39 69.32
N GLU A 290 7.15 128.26 70.02
CA GLU A 290 7.63 127.00 69.41
C GLU A 290 6.62 125.83 69.28
N ASP A 291 5.34 126.03 69.62
CA ASP A 291 4.33 124.94 69.62
C ASP A 291 3.53 124.73 68.31
N GLU A 292 3.67 125.57 67.27
CA GLU A 292 2.87 125.44 66.02
C GLU A 292 3.42 124.43 64.99
N VAL A 293 4.64 123.90 65.15
CA VAL A 293 5.31 123.07 64.14
C VAL A 293 4.80 121.61 64.11
N ALA A 294 4.01 121.17 65.09
CA ALA A 294 3.65 119.76 65.26
C ALA A 294 2.59 119.21 64.29
N ASN A 295 1.72 120.06 63.67
CA ASN A 295 0.49 119.57 63.02
C ASN A 295 0.56 119.27 61.50
N LEU A 296 1.66 119.59 60.80
CA LEU A 296 1.74 119.42 59.34
C LEU A 296 2.39 118.10 58.86
N ARG A 297 3.07 117.34 59.73
CA ARG A 297 3.78 116.11 59.33
C ARG A 297 2.88 114.87 59.13
N LYS A 298 1.61 114.92 59.54
CA LYS A 298 0.70 113.75 59.53
C LYS A 298 -0.03 113.53 58.18
N LYS A 299 -0.12 114.54 57.31
CA LYS A 299 -0.89 114.48 56.05
C LYS A 299 -0.11 113.99 54.81
N LEU A 300 1.22 113.86 54.90
CA LEU A 300 2.09 113.42 53.80
C LEU A 300 2.16 111.88 53.65
N PHE A 301 1.85 111.13 54.73
CA PHE A 301 2.06 109.68 54.79
C PHE A 301 0.93 108.86 54.13
N ASP A 302 -0.31 109.35 54.15
CA ASP A 302 -1.48 108.56 53.75
C ASP A 302 -1.73 108.53 52.22
N THR A 303 -1.29 109.55 51.47
CA THR A 303 -1.47 109.63 50.00
C THR A 303 -0.45 108.80 49.21
N GLN A 304 0.73 108.53 49.76
CA GLN A 304 1.79 107.78 49.08
C GLN A 304 1.53 106.27 49.01
N ARG A 305 0.72 105.72 49.94
CA ARG A 305 0.37 104.29 50.00
C ARG A 305 -0.70 103.87 49.00
N SER A 306 -1.56 104.79 48.56
CA SER A 306 -2.66 104.52 47.61
C SER A 306 -2.16 104.39 46.15
N VAL A 307 -1.17 105.19 45.77
CA VAL A 307 -0.60 105.20 44.40
C VAL A 307 0.16 103.91 44.06
N GLN A 308 0.92 103.35 44.99
CA GLN A 308 1.67 102.09 44.76
C GLN A 308 0.78 100.86 44.53
N ARG A 309 -0.45 100.86 45.08
CA ARG A 309 -1.38 99.72 44.93
C ARG A 309 -1.97 99.66 43.50
N SER A 310 -2.36 100.82 42.97
CA SER A 310 -2.93 100.94 41.63
C SER A 310 -1.93 100.60 40.51
N GLN A 311 -0.63 100.86 40.72
CA GLN A 311 0.41 100.52 39.75
C GLN A 311 0.65 99.00 39.64
N ARG A 312 0.58 98.28 40.76
CA ARG A 312 0.77 96.81 40.79
C ARG A 312 -0.35 96.05 40.08
N ASP A 313 -1.59 96.52 40.24
CA ASP A 313 -2.76 95.89 39.62
C ASP A 313 -2.77 96.08 38.09
N LYS A 314 -2.24 97.22 37.59
CA LYS A 314 -2.10 97.49 36.16
C LYS A 314 -1.06 96.60 35.48
N GLU A 315 0.07 96.33 36.12
CA GLU A 315 1.12 95.43 35.60
C GLU A 315 0.65 93.96 35.54
N SER A 316 -0.10 93.50 36.55
CA SER A 316 -0.68 92.15 36.60
C SER A 316 -1.71 91.92 35.48
N TYR A 317 -2.54 92.92 35.19
CA TYR A 317 -3.54 92.84 34.11
C TYR A 317 -2.89 92.74 32.72
N LEU A 318 -1.85 93.53 32.45
CA LEU A 318 -1.14 93.51 31.16
C LEU A 318 -0.43 92.17 30.92
N THR A 319 0.15 91.58 31.97
CA THR A 319 0.82 90.27 31.90
C THR A 319 -0.19 89.15 31.59
N SER A 320 -1.36 89.18 32.25
CA SER A 320 -2.43 88.20 32.01
C SER A 320 -3.04 88.34 30.60
N GLN A 321 -3.18 89.57 30.11
CA GLN A 321 -3.67 89.84 28.75
C GLN A 321 -2.72 89.33 27.66
N ALA A 322 -1.40 89.40 27.89
CA ALA A 322 -0.39 88.86 26.97
C ALA A 322 -0.44 87.32 26.92
N GLN A 323 -0.60 86.66 28.07
CA GLN A 323 -0.71 85.19 28.14
C GLN A 323 -1.94 84.65 27.40
N VAL A 324 -3.09 85.33 27.51
CA VAL A 324 -4.31 84.93 26.79
C VAL A 324 -4.11 84.97 25.28
N LYS A 325 -3.40 85.99 24.76
CA LYS A 325 -3.12 86.11 23.31
C LYS A 325 -2.25 84.96 22.78
N VAL A 326 -1.24 84.54 23.55
CA VAL A 326 -0.36 83.43 23.18
C VAL A 326 -1.15 82.12 23.15
N LEU A 327 -1.94 81.84 24.19
CA LEU A 327 -2.76 80.63 24.27
C LEU A 327 -3.83 80.56 23.17
N THR A 328 -4.39 81.70 22.75
CA THR A 328 -5.31 81.71 21.60
C THR A 328 -4.61 81.36 20.29
N SER A 329 -3.38 81.84 20.06
CA SER A 329 -2.62 81.47 18.87
C SER A 329 -2.18 80.00 18.85
N GLU A 330 -1.81 79.43 20.01
CA GLU A 330 -1.46 78.00 20.12
C GLU A 330 -2.67 77.09 19.86
N LYS A 331 -3.86 77.49 20.34
CA LYS A 331 -5.11 76.76 20.08
C LYS A 331 -5.43 76.71 18.59
N GLU A 332 -5.32 77.84 17.89
CA GLU A 332 -5.60 77.92 16.44
C GLU A 332 -4.61 77.06 15.63
N ALA A 333 -3.32 77.06 16.00
CA ALA A 333 -2.32 76.20 15.37
C ALA A 333 -2.61 74.70 15.56
N LEU A 334 -2.96 74.29 16.78
CA LEU A 334 -3.32 72.89 17.08
C LEU A 334 -4.59 72.43 16.35
N GLN A 335 -5.58 73.31 16.18
CA GLN A 335 -6.79 72.99 15.42
C GLN A 335 -6.47 72.71 13.95
N TRP A 336 -5.58 73.50 13.34
CA TRP A 336 -5.16 73.27 11.96
C TRP A 336 -4.38 71.96 11.80
N GLU A 337 -3.45 71.65 12.71
CA GLU A 337 -2.70 70.39 12.69
C GLU A 337 -3.62 69.17 12.82
N PHE A 338 -4.64 69.27 13.67
CA PHE A 338 -5.66 68.23 13.83
C PHE A 338 -6.43 67.98 12.53
N GLU A 339 -6.88 69.03 11.83
CA GLU A 339 -7.59 68.89 10.55
C GLU A 339 -6.73 68.22 9.47
N VAL A 340 -5.44 68.58 9.39
CA VAL A 340 -4.49 67.98 8.45
C VAL A 340 -4.25 66.50 8.76
N LEU A 341 -4.06 66.15 10.04
CA LEU A 341 -3.89 64.76 10.48
C LEU A 341 -5.14 63.92 10.18
N ASN A 342 -6.32 64.47 10.40
CA ASN A 342 -7.58 63.78 10.14
C ASN A 342 -7.77 63.47 8.65
N LYS A 343 -7.45 64.43 7.77
CA LYS A 343 -7.48 64.21 6.30
C LYS A 343 -6.48 63.16 5.82
N LYS A 344 -5.29 63.09 6.45
CA LYS A 344 -4.31 62.02 6.17
C LYS A 344 -4.83 60.65 6.60
N ALA A 345 -5.46 60.55 7.78
CA ALA A 345 -6.04 59.30 8.26
C ALA A 345 -7.14 58.78 7.33
N GLU A 346 -8.08 59.64 6.90
CA GLU A 346 -9.12 59.29 5.92
C GLU A 346 -8.52 58.74 4.61
N THR A 347 -7.37 59.27 4.20
CA THR A 347 -6.70 58.85 2.96
C THR A 347 -6.05 57.48 3.10
N ILE A 348 -5.36 57.24 4.21
CA ILE A 348 -4.74 55.94 4.51
C ILE A 348 -5.80 54.84 4.66
N GLU A 349 -6.94 55.13 5.30
CA GLU A 349 -8.01 54.16 5.44
C GLU A 349 -8.62 53.75 4.10
N ARG A 350 -8.76 54.71 3.17
CA ARG A 350 -9.24 54.45 1.81
C ARG A 350 -8.27 53.57 1.04
N GLU A 351 -6.98 53.90 1.05
CA GLU A 351 -5.92 53.12 0.41
C GLU A 351 -5.86 51.69 0.96
N ARG A 352 -6.00 51.52 2.28
CA ARG A 352 -6.08 50.20 2.92
C ARG A 352 -7.27 49.39 2.39
N ASN A 353 -8.45 50.00 2.30
CA ASN A 353 -9.65 49.32 1.85
C ASN A 353 -9.53 48.91 0.37
N GLU A 354 -9.05 49.81 -0.49
CA GLU A 354 -8.79 49.52 -1.90
C GLU A 354 -7.79 48.36 -2.08
N LEU A 355 -6.72 48.33 -1.28
CA LEU A 355 -5.74 47.26 -1.31
C LEU A 355 -6.34 45.92 -0.86
N TYR A 356 -7.22 45.95 0.14
CA TYR A 356 -7.92 44.76 0.64
C TYR A 356 -8.88 44.21 -0.40
N ASP A 357 -9.70 45.06 -1.02
CA ASP A 357 -10.63 44.66 -2.07
C ASP A 357 -9.90 44.09 -3.29
N HIS A 358 -8.77 44.70 -3.67
CA HIS A 358 -7.91 44.20 -4.74
C HIS A 358 -7.31 42.82 -4.40
N PHE A 359 -6.83 42.62 -3.18
CA PHE A 359 -6.33 41.33 -2.71
C PHE A 359 -7.42 40.24 -2.79
N VAL A 360 -8.63 40.53 -2.31
CA VAL A 360 -9.76 39.59 -2.37
C VAL A 360 -10.10 39.23 -3.82
N ALA A 361 -10.11 40.21 -4.72
CA ALA A 361 -10.36 39.97 -6.15
C ALA A 361 -9.29 39.05 -6.77
N VAL A 362 -8.01 39.32 -6.53
CA VAL A 362 -6.89 38.50 -7.07
C VAL A 362 -6.93 37.08 -6.52
N VAL A 363 -7.21 36.90 -5.22
CA VAL A 363 -7.36 35.56 -4.63
C VAL A 363 -8.51 34.80 -5.28
N GLY A 364 -9.66 35.46 -5.51
CA GLY A 364 -10.80 34.87 -6.20
C GLY A 364 -10.47 34.42 -7.64
N GLU A 365 -9.74 35.24 -8.41
CA GLU A 365 -9.32 34.90 -9.77
C GLU A 365 -8.35 33.70 -9.80
N VAL A 366 -7.39 33.65 -8.87
CA VAL A 366 -6.45 32.51 -8.76
C VAL A 366 -7.19 31.24 -8.41
N GLN A 367 -8.15 31.32 -7.48
CA GLN A 367 -8.97 30.19 -7.09
C GLN A 367 -9.80 29.68 -8.28
N GLN A 368 -10.52 30.55 -9.00
CA GLN A 368 -11.28 30.16 -10.19
C GLN A 368 -10.40 29.51 -11.28
N ARG A 369 -9.20 30.05 -11.53
CA ARG A 369 -8.26 29.45 -12.48
C ARG A 369 -7.79 28.07 -12.05
N SER A 370 -7.56 27.87 -10.74
CA SER A 370 -7.17 26.57 -10.20
C SER A 370 -8.31 25.55 -10.30
N GLU A 371 -9.55 25.97 -10.01
CA GLU A 371 -10.75 25.14 -10.11
C GLU A 371 -11.02 24.73 -11.56
N LEU A 372 -10.94 25.67 -12.51
CA LEU A 372 -11.02 25.39 -13.94
C LEU A 372 -9.96 24.38 -14.39
N ARG A 373 -8.71 24.53 -13.92
CA ARG A 373 -7.63 23.58 -14.22
C ARG A 373 -7.92 22.20 -13.64
N ASN A 374 -8.44 22.11 -12.43
CA ASN A 374 -8.83 20.84 -11.81
C ASN A 374 -9.95 20.16 -12.59
N ILE A 375 -11.00 20.89 -12.98
CA ILE A 375 -12.10 20.36 -13.80
C ILE A 375 -11.57 19.80 -15.14
N VAL A 376 -10.63 20.49 -15.79
CA VAL A 376 -10.03 20.00 -17.04
C VAL A 376 -9.21 18.73 -16.81
N LEU A 377 -8.46 18.66 -15.72
CA LEU A 377 -7.68 17.47 -15.35
C LEU A 377 -8.59 16.29 -15.02
N GLU A 378 -9.68 16.50 -14.27
CA GLU A 378 -10.69 15.48 -13.97
C GLU A 378 -11.34 14.95 -15.24
N LYS A 379 -11.77 15.84 -16.15
CA LYS A 379 -12.32 15.41 -17.45
C LYS A 379 -11.33 14.57 -18.25
N ARG A 380 -10.05 14.97 -18.26
CA ARG A 380 -9.01 14.23 -18.96
C ARG A 380 -8.72 12.88 -18.30
N LEU A 381 -8.75 12.80 -16.98
CA LEU A 381 -8.59 11.57 -16.22
C LEU A 381 -9.75 10.61 -16.50
N ASN A 382 -10.99 11.10 -16.48
CA ASN A 382 -12.18 10.30 -16.80
C ASN A 382 -12.12 9.77 -18.24
N GLN A 383 -11.71 10.59 -19.21
CA GLN A 383 -11.52 10.14 -20.59
C GLN A 383 -10.43 9.06 -20.70
N LEU A 384 -9.31 9.22 -20.00
CA LEU A 384 -8.24 8.22 -19.98
C LEU A 384 -8.70 6.91 -19.30
N SER A 385 -9.49 7.00 -18.23
CA SER A 385 -10.10 5.85 -17.56
C SER A 385 -11.05 5.11 -18.50
N GLU A 386 -11.95 5.83 -19.18
CA GLU A 386 -12.87 5.23 -20.15
C GLU A 386 -12.12 4.58 -21.33
N HIS A 387 -11.02 5.19 -21.78
CA HIS A 387 -10.14 4.61 -22.78
C HIS A 387 -9.44 3.34 -22.28
N LEU A 388 -8.99 3.31 -21.03
CA LEU A 388 -8.39 2.15 -20.39
C LEU A 388 -9.41 1.02 -20.26
N GLU A 389 -10.60 1.29 -19.74
CA GLU A 389 -11.70 0.33 -19.62
C GLU A 389 -12.08 -0.27 -20.98
N LYS A 390 -12.18 0.55 -22.04
CA LYS A 390 -12.41 0.05 -23.41
C LYS A 390 -11.27 -0.83 -23.89
N LYS A 391 -10.02 -0.48 -23.59
CA LYS A 391 -8.84 -1.28 -23.99
C LYS A 391 -8.78 -2.59 -23.23
N GLU A 392 -9.09 -2.60 -21.93
CA GLU A 392 -9.17 -3.81 -21.10
C GLU A 392 -10.33 -4.72 -21.55
N ALA A 393 -11.49 -4.16 -21.87
CA ALA A 393 -12.62 -4.91 -22.41
C ALA A 393 -12.28 -5.57 -23.75
N VAL A 394 -11.67 -4.83 -24.68
CA VAL A 394 -11.21 -5.37 -25.96
C VAL A 394 -10.11 -6.41 -25.76
N LEU A 395 -9.18 -6.20 -24.82
CA LEU A 395 -8.11 -7.15 -24.54
C LEU A 395 -8.67 -8.44 -23.92
N SER A 396 -9.65 -8.34 -23.03
CA SER A 396 -10.40 -9.48 -22.47
C SER A 396 -11.17 -10.25 -23.55
N GLU A 397 -11.83 -9.54 -24.46
CA GLU A 397 -12.53 -10.14 -25.61
C GLU A 397 -11.55 -10.88 -26.55
N VAL A 398 -10.44 -10.25 -26.91
CA VAL A 398 -9.40 -10.86 -27.76
C VAL A 398 -8.76 -12.07 -27.08
N LEU A 399 -8.50 -12.02 -25.77
CA LEU A 399 -7.98 -13.15 -25.01
C LEU A 399 -8.96 -14.32 -24.98
N SER A 400 -10.26 -14.05 -24.82
CA SER A 400 -11.29 -15.09 -24.87
C SER A 400 -11.48 -15.69 -26.28
N ALA A 401 -11.37 -14.88 -27.34
CA ALA A 401 -11.54 -15.32 -28.72
C ALA A 401 -10.33 -16.11 -29.26
N ALA A 402 -9.13 -15.81 -28.78
CA ALA A 402 -7.90 -16.40 -29.29
C ALA A 402 -7.53 -17.76 -28.67
N ASN A 403 -8.22 -18.22 -27.60
CA ASN A 403 -7.93 -19.46 -26.87
C ASN A 403 -6.43 -19.64 -26.59
N LEU A 404 -5.74 -18.55 -26.26
CA LEU A 404 -4.31 -18.57 -25.98
C LEU A 404 -4.07 -19.25 -24.64
N ASP A 405 -3.04 -20.08 -24.56
CA ASP A 405 -2.58 -20.66 -23.30
C ASP A 405 -2.23 -19.52 -22.31
N PRO A 406 -2.92 -19.43 -21.16
CA PRO A 406 -2.75 -18.34 -20.19
C PRO A 406 -1.31 -18.20 -19.68
N THR A 407 -0.58 -19.31 -19.61
CA THR A 407 0.79 -19.30 -19.07
C THR A 407 1.79 -18.71 -20.07
N SER A 408 1.68 -19.10 -21.34
CA SER A 408 2.49 -18.54 -22.43
C SER A 408 2.19 -17.05 -22.69
N PHE A 409 0.91 -16.63 -22.60
CA PHE A 409 0.53 -15.22 -22.75
C PHE A 409 1.07 -14.34 -21.62
N ASN A 410 0.90 -14.76 -20.36
CA ASN A 410 1.39 -14.00 -19.21
C ASN A 410 2.92 -13.86 -19.23
N HIS A 411 3.65 -14.87 -19.69
CA HIS A 411 5.10 -14.79 -19.84
C HIS A 411 5.53 -13.74 -20.87
N VAL A 412 4.90 -13.73 -22.04
CA VAL A 412 5.17 -12.73 -23.09
C VAL A 412 4.74 -11.33 -22.66
N SER A 413 3.60 -11.22 -21.94
CA SER A 413 3.12 -9.96 -21.39
C SER A 413 4.09 -9.37 -20.37
N HIS A 414 4.59 -10.17 -19.42
CA HIS A 414 5.58 -9.71 -18.44
C HIS A 414 6.91 -9.31 -19.08
N GLN A 415 7.37 -10.04 -20.11
CA GLN A 415 8.57 -9.65 -20.86
C GLN A 415 8.40 -8.32 -21.58
N LEU A 416 7.24 -8.10 -22.22
CA LEU A 416 6.92 -6.82 -22.86
C LEU A 416 6.80 -5.68 -21.85
N GLU A 417 6.18 -5.93 -20.70
CA GLU A 417 6.04 -4.96 -19.61
C GLU A 417 7.42 -4.55 -19.05
N THR A 418 8.31 -5.52 -18.84
CA THR A 418 9.69 -5.28 -18.41
C THR A 418 10.45 -4.42 -19.43
N ILE A 419 10.34 -4.73 -20.73
CA ILE A 419 10.96 -3.94 -21.80
C ILE A 419 10.39 -2.52 -21.83
N VAL A 420 9.07 -2.37 -21.67
CA VAL A 420 8.41 -1.05 -21.64
C VAL A 420 8.89 -0.24 -20.44
N ASP A 421 9.04 -0.85 -19.27
CA ASP A 421 9.54 -0.20 -18.06
C ASP A 421 11.01 0.22 -18.19
N GLU A 422 11.86 -0.63 -18.74
CA GLU A 422 13.25 -0.28 -19.04
C GLU A 422 13.34 0.92 -20.00
N LYS A 423 12.52 0.91 -21.05
CA LYS A 423 12.45 2.04 -22.00
C LYS A 423 11.90 3.30 -21.33
N ASN A 424 10.91 3.20 -20.45
CA ASN A 424 10.34 4.33 -19.72
C ASN A 424 11.36 4.93 -18.74
N GLN A 425 12.13 4.11 -18.03
CA GLN A 425 13.21 4.57 -17.17
C GLN A 425 14.29 5.31 -17.98
N LEU A 426 14.67 4.76 -19.14
CA LEU A 426 15.65 5.39 -20.02
C LEU A 426 15.15 6.75 -20.56
N VAL A 427 13.88 6.83 -20.92
CA VAL A 427 13.23 8.11 -21.29
C VAL A 427 13.21 9.08 -20.11
N GLY A 428 12.96 8.61 -18.90
CA GLY A 428 13.04 9.41 -17.66
C GLY A 428 14.44 9.98 -17.44
N GLY A 429 15.47 9.14 -17.49
CA GLY A 429 16.87 9.54 -17.33
C GLY A 429 17.30 10.57 -18.39
N LEU A 430 16.97 10.34 -19.66
CA LEU A 430 17.25 11.31 -20.73
C LEU A 430 16.53 12.65 -20.51
N ARG A 431 15.31 12.66 -19.97
CA ARG A 431 14.60 13.90 -19.64
C ARG A 431 15.28 14.67 -18.50
N GLU A 432 15.79 13.98 -17.50
CA GLU A 432 16.56 14.58 -16.41
C GLU A 432 17.90 15.15 -16.89
N GLU A 433 18.60 14.44 -17.78
CA GLU A 433 19.81 14.94 -18.44
C GLU A 433 19.53 16.21 -19.25
N VAL A 434 18.44 16.24 -20.02
CA VAL A 434 18.03 17.45 -20.75
C VAL A 434 17.67 18.58 -19.79
N ALA A 435 16.98 18.31 -18.68
CA ALA A 435 16.63 19.32 -17.69
C ALA A 435 17.86 19.89 -16.98
N THR A 436 18.83 19.05 -16.66
CA THR A 436 20.11 19.47 -16.04
C THR A 436 20.95 20.27 -17.02
N LEU A 437 21.07 19.85 -18.28
CA LEU A 437 21.72 20.63 -19.35
C LEU A 437 21.07 22.01 -19.53
N ARG A 438 19.74 22.08 -19.54
CA ARG A 438 19.01 23.35 -19.60
C ARG A 438 19.34 24.24 -18.40
N ARG A 439 19.33 23.73 -17.17
CA ARG A 439 19.72 24.50 -15.97
C ARG A 439 21.17 24.96 -16.05
N MET A 440 22.09 24.11 -16.47
CA MET A 440 23.49 24.48 -16.65
C MET A 440 23.64 25.59 -17.68
N TYR A 441 22.92 25.51 -18.80
CA TYR A 441 22.87 26.56 -19.81
C TYR A 441 22.28 27.87 -19.27
N THR A 442 21.16 27.83 -18.53
CA THR A 442 20.57 29.02 -17.90
C THR A 442 21.53 29.66 -16.91
N ASN A 443 22.14 28.85 -16.03
CA ASN A 443 23.13 29.33 -15.07
C ASN A 443 24.37 29.94 -15.75
N LEU A 444 24.80 29.36 -16.87
CA LEU A 444 25.89 29.92 -17.68
C LEU A 444 25.47 31.27 -18.28
N MET A 445 24.27 31.36 -18.85
CA MET A 445 23.73 32.60 -19.42
C MET A 445 23.53 33.69 -18.35
N ASP A 446 23.05 33.34 -17.16
CA ASP A 446 22.91 34.27 -16.04
C ASP A 446 24.26 34.75 -15.53
N LYS A 447 25.27 33.87 -15.46
CA LYS A 447 26.65 34.25 -15.15
C LYS A 447 27.22 35.17 -16.21
N TYR A 448 27.01 34.89 -17.50
CA TYR A 448 27.42 35.74 -18.62
C TYR A 448 26.73 37.11 -18.56
N GLN A 449 25.42 37.17 -18.31
CA GLN A 449 24.69 38.44 -18.16
C GLN A 449 25.16 39.21 -16.93
N SER A 450 25.43 38.54 -15.82
CA SER A 450 25.95 39.15 -14.60
C SER A 450 27.35 39.74 -14.83
N THR A 451 28.24 39.02 -15.51
CA THR A 451 29.57 39.54 -15.89
C THR A 451 29.48 40.66 -16.91
N LEU A 452 28.56 40.60 -17.88
CA LEU A 452 28.28 41.71 -18.79
C LEU A 452 27.76 42.95 -18.06
N ARG A 453 26.87 42.79 -17.07
CA ARG A 453 26.37 43.89 -16.24
C ARG A 453 27.44 44.45 -15.30
N SER A 454 28.32 43.61 -14.74
CA SER A 454 29.42 44.07 -13.90
C SER A 454 30.51 44.78 -14.70
N ASN A 455 30.72 44.38 -15.96
CA ASN A 455 31.72 44.97 -16.85
C ASN A 455 31.15 46.13 -17.70
N ALA A 456 29.83 46.29 -17.78
CA ALA A 456 29.19 47.47 -18.34
C ALA A 456 29.38 48.66 -17.38
N LYS A 457 30.23 49.62 -17.77
CA LYS A 457 30.42 50.88 -17.04
C LYS A 457 29.05 51.50 -16.69
N PRO A 458 28.83 51.97 -15.45
CA PRO A 458 27.57 52.56 -15.06
C PRO A 458 27.31 53.81 -15.92
N LYS A 459 26.20 53.81 -16.66
CA LYS A 459 25.65 55.05 -17.21
C LYS A 459 25.28 55.92 -16.03
N THR A 460 26.04 56.99 -15.83
CA THR A 460 25.74 58.09 -14.91
C THR A 460 24.34 58.62 -15.20
N THR A 461 23.35 58.21 -14.41
CA THR A 461 22.07 58.90 -14.32
C THR A 461 22.18 59.93 -13.22
N THR A 462 22.41 61.16 -13.66
CA THR A 462 22.28 62.41 -12.92
C THR A 462 20.97 62.41 -12.11
N LYS A 463 21.09 62.61 -10.79
CA LYS A 463 19.96 62.98 -9.93
C LYS A 463 19.46 64.34 -10.39
N PHE A 464 18.21 64.42 -10.85
CA PHE A 464 17.52 65.70 -10.98
C PHE A 464 16.90 66.09 -9.64
N PRO A 465 16.95 67.37 -9.24
CA PRO A 465 16.34 67.84 -8.00
C PRO A 465 14.81 67.91 -8.13
N ASN A 466 14.14 67.61 -7.02
CA ASN A 466 12.74 67.93 -6.77
C ASN A 466 12.43 69.39 -7.18
N ILE A 467 11.41 69.55 -8.02
CA ILE A 467 10.65 70.79 -8.09
C ILE A 467 9.20 70.41 -7.85
N SER A 468 8.69 70.95 -6.75
CA SER A 468 7.30 71.01 -6.35
C SER A 468 6.48 71.78 -7.39
N ILE A 469 5.34 71.21 -7.81
CA ILE A 469 4.00 71.81 -7.93
C ILE A 469 3.00 70.65 -7.84
#